data_AF-A0A8T5EMJ1-F1
#
_entry.id   AF-A0A8T5EMJ1-F1
#
_cell.length_a   1.000
_cell.length_b   1.000
_cell.length_c   1.000
_cell.angle_alpha   90.00
_cell.angle_beta   90.00
_cell.angle_gamma   90.00
#
_symmetry.space_group_name_H-M   'P 1'
#
loop_
_entity.id
_entity.type
_entity.pdbx_description
1 polymer ?
#
loop_
_entity_poly.entity_id
_entity_poly.type
_entity_poly.pdbx_seq_one_letter_code
_entity_poly.pdbx_strand_id
1 'polypeptide(L)'
;MASEMWAILIEFLVGAILAHLITRIPLLTFPRLRAWNVQFAPHPEPVYVGSHLIQRILHMRAFYWLGLFFALIPLVFGWLSLAYGSAPIGFGMWTVSGWLVLSRVTAFIAGEEHPWTKQLAMRLQLVKNESESDDQCCTFSNPVWEISAVRCTTCGKNLLNIPRPDLGRPRSDGWIRGFVRLLLTDGQPIVASEEEE
;
A
#
# COMPACT_ATOMS: atom_id res chain seq x y z
N MET A 1 -17.02 -30.47 24.43
CA MET A 1 -15.55 -30.30 24.42
C MET A 1 -14.98 -30.05 23.03
N ALA A 2 -14.92 -31.01 22.11
CA ALA A 2 -14.35 -30.76 20.76
C ALA A 2 -15.19 -29.74 19.94
N SER A 3 -16.51 -29.86 19.95
CA SER A 3 -17.43 -28.93 19.27
C SER A 3 -17.34 -27.49 19.80
N GLU A 4 -17.22 -27.33 21.12
CA GLU A 4 -17.07 -26.01 21.78
C GLU A 4 -15.72 -25.38 21.44
N MET A 5 -14.65 -26.18 21.40
CA MET A 5 -13.32 -25.69 21.00
C MET A 5 -13.33 -25.17 19.55
N TRP A 6 -13.99 -25.89 18.64
CA TRP A 6 -14.14 -25.43 17.25
C TRP A 6 -14.97 -24.14 17.15
N ALA A 7 -16.03 -23.99 17.95
CA ALA A 7 -16.82 -22.77 17.97
C ALA A 7 -16.00 -21.56 18.41
N ILE A 8 -15.22 -21.69 19.50
CA ILE A 8 -14.33 -20.64 20.00
C ILE A 8 -13.29 -20.24 18.93
N LEU A 9 -12.68 -21.24 18.27
CA LEU A 9 -11.71 -21.00 17.21
C LEU A 9 -12.33 -20.24 16.03
N ILE A 10 -13.52 -20.65 15.58
CA ILE A 10 -14.22 -20.01 14.46
C ILE A 10 -14.56 -18.56 14.81
N GLU A 11 -15.10 -18.32 16.00
CA GLU A 11 -15.41 -16.97 16.47
C GLU A 11 -14.16 -16.08 16.51
N PHE A 12 -13.06 -16.59 17.05
CA PHE A 12 -11.78 -15.89 17.04
C PHE A 12 -11.33 -15.54 15.62
N LEU A 13 -11.36 -16.52 14.70
CA LEU A 13 -10.96 -16.32 13.31
C LEU A 13 -11.86 -15.31 12.59
N VAL A 14 -13.17 -15.33 12.85
CA VAL A 14 -14.11 -14.34 12.31
C VAL A 14 -13.75 -12.95 12.80
N GLY A 15 -13.51 -12.78 14.11
CA GLY A 15 -13.05 -11.50 14.66
C GLY A 15 -11.73 -11.03 14.03
N ALA A 16 -10.76 -11.94 13.90
CA ALA A 16 -9.46 -11.66 13.32
C ALA A 16 -9.56 -11.24 11.84
N ILE A 17 -10.33 -11.97 11.03
CA ILE A 17 -10.54 -11.67 9.60
C ILE A 17 -11.27 -10.33 9.45
N LEU A 18 -12.30 -10.06 10.25
CA LEU A 18 -13.01 -8.79 10.22
C LEU A 18 -12.09 -7.61 10.54
N ALA A 19 -11.30 -7.69 11.61
CA ALA A 19 -10.32 -6.67 11.93
C ALA A 19 -9.28 -6.48 10.81
N HIS A 20 -8.77 -7.57 10.25
CA HIS A 20 -7.81 -7.52 9.16
C HIS A 20 -8.39 -6.80 7.93
N LEU A 21 -9.63 -7.10 7.55
CA LEU A 21 -10.29 -6.44 6.42
C LEU A 21 -10.57 -4.96 6.70
N ILE A 22 -11.14 -4.64 7.87
CA ILE A 22 -11.52 -3.27 8.24
C ILE A 22 -10.31 -2.34 8.25
N THR A 23 -9.21 -2.76 8.87
CA THR A 23 -7.97 -1.96 8.94
C THR A 23 -7.33 -1.70 7.57
N ARG A 24 -7.65 -2.51 6.55
CA ARG A 24 -7.12 -2.40 5.18
C ARG A 24 -8.06 -1.68 4.22
N ILE A 25 -9.29 -1.36 4.62
CA ILE A 25 -10.25 -0.61 3.79
C ILE A 25 -9.60 0.62 3.14
N PRO A 26 -8.87 1.49 3.87
CA PRO A 26 -8.29 2.70 3.29
C PRO A 26 -7.38 2.45 2.10
N LEU A 27 -6.58 1.37 2.13
CA LEU A 27 -5.68 1.01 1.04
C LEU A 27 -6.37 0.23 -0.06
N LEU A 28 -7.37 -0.59 0.28
CA LEU A 28 -8.07 -1.46 -0.66
C LEU A 28 -9.09 -0.69 -1.51
N THR A 29 -9.81 0.26 -0.94
CA THR A 29 -10.99 0.87 -1.59
C THR A 29 -10.73 2.26 -2.14
N PHE A 30 -10.30 3.22 -1.30
CA PHE A 30 -10.22 4.63 -1.68
C PHE A 30 -9.35 4.90 -2.91
N PRO A 31 -8.13 4.34 -3.03
CA PRO A 31 -7.28 4.60 -4.19
C PRO A 31 -7.88 4.04 -5.48
N ARG A 32 -8.73 3.01 -5.39
CA ARG A 32 -9.28 2.28 -6.53
C ARG A 32 -10.62 2.82 -7.02
N LEU A 33 -11.15 3.86 -6.38
CA LEU A 33 -12.33 4.57 -6.88
C LEU A 33 -12.04 5.17 -8.26
N ARG A 34 -12.99 5.04 -9.19
CA ARG A 34 -12.84 5.48 -10.58
C ARG A 34 -12.45 6.96 -10.69
N ALA A 35 -13.02 7.81 -9.84
CA ALA A 35 -12.73 9.25 -9.80
C ALA A 35 -11.24 9.56 -9.53
N TRP A 36 -10.54 8.68 -8.81
CA TRP A 36 -9.14 8.88 -8.42
C TRP A 36 -8.12 8.30 -9.43
N ASN A 37 -8.58 7.60 -10.47
CA ASN A 37 -7.72 6.91 -11.44
C ASN A 37 -7.85 7.44 -12.87
N VAL A 38 -8.55 8.55 -13.10
CA VAL A 38 -8.75 9.11 -14.45
C VAL A 38 -7.42 9.44 -15.14
N GLN A 39 -6.40 9.81 -14.37
CA GLN A 39 -5.07 10.22 -14.86
C GLN A 39 -4.09 9.06 -15.01
N PHE A 40 -4.46 7.84 -14.61
CA PHE A 40 -3.56 6.70 -14.57
C PHE A 40 -4.08 5.55 -15.41
N ALA A 41 -3.26 5.11 -16.34
CA ALA A 41 -3.53 3.89 -17.08
C ALA A 41 -3.53 2.66 -16.14
N PRO A 42 -4.29 1.60 -16.45
CA PRO A 42 -4.37 0.41 -15.61
C PRO A 42 -2.99 -0.25 -15.45
N HIS A 43 -2.74 -0.85 -14.29
CA HIS A 43 -1.55 -1.68 -14.10
C HIS A 43 -1.65 -2.92 -15.02
N PRO A 44 -0.58 -3.31 -15.74
CA PRO A 44 0.85 -3.05 -15.48
C PRO A 44 1.50 -1.85 -16.18
N GLU A 45 0.75 -1.06 -16.96
CA GLU A 45 1.32 -0.04 -17.85
C GLU A 45 2.25 0.96 -17.13
N PRO A 46 3.32 1.43 -17.80
CA PRO A 46 4.24 2.42 -17.27
C PRO A 46 3.52 3.74 -16.97
N VAL A 47 4.01 4.49 -15.99
CA VAL A 47 3.41 5.76 -15.56
C VAL A 47 4.39 6.89 -15.74
N TYR A 48 3.99 7.94 -16.45
CA TYR A 48 4.83 9.11 -16.60
C TYR A 48 5.19 9.75 -15.25
N VAL A 49 6.46 10.13 -15.08
CA VAL A 49 6.96 10.79 -13.86
C VAL A 49 6.58 12.26 -13.87
N GLY A 50 5.30 12.53 -13.59
CA GLY A 50 4.73 13.86 -13.51
C GLY A 50 4.25 14.23 -12.11
N SER A 51 3.74 15.46 -11.98
CA SER A 51 3.20 15.99 -10.72
C SER A 51 2.06 15.12 -10.16
N HIS A 52 1.23 14.55 -11.03
CA HIS A 52 0.13 13.66 -10.65
C HIS A 52 0.63 12.38 -9.96
N LEU A 53 1.73 11.79 -10.46
CA LEU A 53 2.33 10.60 -9.85
C LEU A 53 2.87 10.92 -8.45
N ILE A 54 3.55 12.05 -8.30
CA ILE A 54 4.11 12.49 -7.02
C ILE A 54 2.99 12.72 -6.00
N GLN A 55 1.92 13.41 -6.42
CA GLN A 55 0.72 13.60 -5.61
C GLN A 55 0.10 12.24 -5.22
N ARG A 56 0.06 11.28 -6.14
CA ARG A 56 -0.49 9.93 -5.88
C ARG A 56 0.31 9.17 -4.83
N ILE A 57 1.63 9.27 -4.81
CA ILE A 57 2.47 8.65 -3.78
C ILE A 57 2.16 9.25 -2.41
N LEU A 58 2.00 10.58 -2.33
CA LEU A 58 1.65 11.25 -1.08
C LEU A 58 0.24 10.89 -0.60
N HIS A 59 -0.72 10.70 -1.50
CA HIS A 59 -2.04 10.18 -1.16
C HIS A 59 -1.97 8.75 -0.64
N MET A 60 -1.18 7.89 -1.27
CA MET A 60 -0.97 6.52 -0.80
C MET A 60 -0.32 6.45 0.57
N ARG A 61 0.65 7.33 0.83
CA ARG A 61 1.18 7.54 2.17
C ARG A 61 0.09 7.91 3.15
N ALA A 62 -0.78 8.87 2.82
CA ALA A 62 -1.89 9.26 3.69
C ALA A 62 -2.84 8.08 3.98
N PHE A 63 -3.21 7.29 2.96
CA PHE A 63 -4.07 6.11 3.13
C PHE A 63 -3.42 5.00 3.97
N TYR A 64 -2.11 4.81 3.85
CA TYR A 64 -1.36 3.90 4.69
C TYR A 64 -1.50 4.26 6.17
N TRP A 65 -1.35 5.55 6.51
CA TRP A 65 -1.51 6.05 7.89
C TRP A 65 -2.97 6.08 8.33
N LEU A 66 -3.91 6.31 7.41
CA LEU A 66 -5.35 6.23 7.69
C LEU A 66 -5.76 4.82 8.15
N GLY A 67 -5.01 3.78 7.79
CA GLY A 67 -5.18 2.43 8.32
C GLY A 67 -5.13 2.35 9.86
N LEU A 68 -4.31 3.19 10.52
CA LEU A 68 -4.26 3.27 11.98
C LEU A 68 -5.55 3.84 12.57
N PHE A 69 -6.13 4.84 11.91
CA PHE A 69 -7.43 5.38 12.31
C PHE A 69 -8.52 4.31 12.16
N PHE A 70 -8.50 3.54 11.07
CA PHE A 70 -9.42 2.44 10.86
C PHE A 70 -9.22 1.28 11.85
N ALA A 71 -8.02 1.13 12.45
CA ALA A 71 -7.77 0.16 13.52
C ALA A 71 -8.54 0.49 14.82
N LEU A 72 -8.93 1.74 15.04
CA LEU A 72 -9.76 2.11 16.20
C LEU A 72 -11.12 1.44 16.16
N ILE A 73 -11.69 1.23 14.98
CA ILE A 73 -13.01 0.59 14.80
C ILE A 73 -13.01 -0.83 15.42
N PRO A 74 -12.21 -1.79 14.93
CA PRO A 74 -12.17 -3.13 15.51
C PRO A 74 -11.58 -3.16 16.92
N LEU A 75 -10.77 -2.19 17.35
CA LEU A 75 -10.36 -2.10 18.77
C LEU A 75 -11.54 -1.77 19.69
N VAL A 76 -12.37 -0.80 19.33
CA VAL A 76 -13.57 -0.41 20.09
C VAL A 76 -14.60 -1.53 20.07
N PHE A 77 -14.91 -2.07 18.89
CA PHE A 77 -15.85 -3.19 18.77
C PHE A 77 -15.33 -4.46 19.46
N GLY A 78 -14.02 -4.72 19.37
CA GLY A 78 -13.37 -5.83 20.07
C GLY A 78 -13.50 -5.68 21.58
N TRP A 79 -13.27 -4.48 22.12
CA TRP A 79 -13.47 -4.17 23.54
C TRP A 79 -14.93 -4.36 23.98
N LEU A 80 -15.89 -3.84 23.21
CA LEU A 80 -17.32 -4.02 23.49
C LEU A 80 -17.73 -5.49 23.45
N SER A 81 -17.19 -6.27 22.52
CA SER A 81 -17.44 -7.72 22.43
C SER A 81 -16.86 -8.48 23.61
N LEU A 82 -15.70 -8.07 24.14
CA LEU A 82 -15.14 -8.64 25.38
C LEU A 82 -16.01 -8.32 26.60
N ALA A 83 -16.59 -7.11 26.66
CA ALA A 83 -17.38 -6.67 27.80
C ALA A 83 -18.82 -7.22 27.81
N TYR A 84 -19.46 -7.33 26.64
CA TYR A 84 -20.90 -7.60 26.53
C TYR A 84 -21.28 -8.70 25.55
N GLY A 85 -20.33 -9.23 24.77
CA GLY A 85 -20.59 -10.15 23.67
C GLY A 85 -19.77 -11.43 23.76
N SER A 86 -19.36 -11.95 22.61
CA SER A 86 -18.48 -13.10 22.55
C SER A 86 -17.03 -12.68 22.76
N ALA A 87 -16.46 -13.20 23.85
CA ALA A 87 -15.05 -13.00 24.17
C ALA A 87 -14.10 -13.44 23.05
N PRO A 88 -14.30 -14.60 22.38
CA PRO A 88 -13.40 -15.04 21.31
C PRO A 88 -13.38 -14.08 20.10
N ILE A 89 -14.54 -13.60 19.65
CA ILE A 89 -14.62 -12.59 18.56
C ILE A 89 -13.89 -11.31 18.98
N GLY A 90 -14.17 -10.83 20.19
CA GLY A 90 -13.55 -9.62 20.72
C GLY A 90 -12.04 -9.72 20.75
N PHE A 91 -11.52 -10.86 21.23
CA PHE A 91 -10.08 -11.14 21.28
C PHE A 91 -9.46 -11.22 19.87
N GLY A 92 -10.14 -11.84 18.91
CA GLY A 92 -9.70 -11.89 17.51
C GLY A 92 -9.57 -10.49 16.89
N MET A 93 -10.54 -9.61 17.14
CA MET A 93 -10.47 -8.23 16.67
C MET A 93 -9.35 -7.44 17.35
N TRP A 94 -9.20 -7.60 18.66
CA TRP A 94 -8.22 -6.85 19.46
C TRP A 94 -6.79 -7.24 19.11
N THR A 95 -6.51 -8.53 18.96
CA THR A 95 -5.17 -9.05 18.64
C THR A 95 -4.69 -8.57 17.27
N VAL A 96 -5.50 -8.69 16.22
CA VAL A 96 -5.11 -8.27 14.86
C VAL A 96 -4.95 -6.76 14.76
N SER A 97 -5.89 -6.00 15.32
CA SER A 97 -5.85 -4.53 15.25
C SER A 97 -4.71 -3.97 16.10
N GLY A 98 -4.51 -4.53 17.30
CA GLY A 98 -3.41 -4.19 18.17
C GLY A 98 -2.06 -4.51 17.55
N TRP A 99 -1.93 -5.67 16.88
CA TRP A 99 -0.73 -6.03 16.13
C TRP A 99 -0.43 -5.04 15.00
N LEU A 100 -1.45 -4.60 14.26
CA LEU A 100 -1.28 -3.59 13.21
C LEU A 100 -0.81 -2.25 13.79
N VAL A 101 -1.40 -1.79 14.90
CA VAL A 101 -0.96 -0.54 15.55
C VAL A 101 0.48 -0.67 16.03
N LEU A 102 0.80 -1.75 16.72
CA LEU A 102 2.13 -2.00 17.26
C LEU A 102 3.18 -2.07 16.15
N SER A 103 2.97 -2.89 15.13
CA SER A 103 3.90 -3.05 13.99
C SER A 103 4.18 -1.74 13.26
N ARG A 104 3.16 -0.88 13.07
CA ARG A 104 3.32 0.42 12.41
C ARG A 104 4.06 1.43 13.28
N VAL A 105 3.77 1.46 14.58
CA VAL A 105 4.45 2.36 15.52
C VAL A 105 5.90 1.94 15.70
N THR A 106 6.18 0.64 15.84
CA THR A 106 7.55 0.12 15.95
C THR A 106 8.34 0.36 14.67
N ALA A 107 7.74 0.13 13.49
CA ALA A 107 8.37 0.43 12.21
C ALA A 107 8.72 1.93 12.08
N PHE A 108 7.82 2.81 12.52
CA PHE A 108 8.06 4.24 12.54
C PHE A 108 9.24 4.64 13.44
N ILE A 109 9.34 4.03 14.63
CA ILE A 109 10.43 4.27 15.58
C ILE A 109 11.75 3.70 15.04
N ALA A 110 11.72 2.52 14.43
CA ALA A 110 12.89 1.87 13.83
C ALA A 110 13.37 2.54 12.54
N GLY A 111 12.58 3.46 11.96
CA GLY A 111 12.90 4.09 10.68
C GLY A 111 12.69 3.16 9.48
N GLU A 112 11.96 2.05 9.65
CA GLU A 112 11.61 1.17 8.53
C GLU A 112 10.70 1.89 7.54
N GLU A 113 11.08 1.87 6.27
CA GLU A 113 10.37 2.60 5.22
C GLU A 113 9.23 1.77 4.63
N HIS A 114 8.01 2.29 4.75
CA HIS A 114 6.86 1.79 4.01
C HIS A 114 6.97 2.16 2.51
N PRO A 115 6.28 1.48 1.58
CA PRO A 115 6.59 1.59 0.15
C PRO A 115 6.30 2.97 -0.48
N TRP A 116 5.63 3.87 0.24
CA TRP A 116 5.21 5.19 -0.25
C TRP A 116 5.83 6.32 0.56
N THR A 117 7.16 6.40 0.65
CA THR A 117 7.80 7.42 1.49
C THR A 117 7.79 8.82 0.88
N LYS A 118 7.97 9.85 1.73
CA LYS A 118 8.24 11.22 1.27
C LYS A 118 9.55 11.27 0.46
N GLN A 119 10.54 10.46 0.85
CA GLN A 119 11.82 10.38 0.15
C GLN A 119 11.63 9.91 -1.28
N LEU A 120 10.83 8.88 -1.50
CA LEU A 120 10.49 8.40 -2.84
C LEU A 120 9.85 9.49 -3.71
N ALA A 121 8.89 10.24 -3.15
CA ALA A 121 8.27 11.37 -3.83
C ALA A 121 9.28 12.47 -4.19
N MET A 122 10.24 12.76 -3.31
CA MET A 122 11.31 13.73 -3.57
C MET A 122 12.29 13.22 -4.64
N ARG A 123 12.69 11.95 -4.61
CA ARG A 123 13.55 11.34 -5.63
C ARG A 123 12.92 11.42 -7.01
N LEU A 124 11.61 11.16 -7.13
CA LEU A 124 10.88 11.31 -8.38
C LEU A 124 10.73 12.77 -8.82
N GLN A 125 10.58 13.70 -7.88
CA GLN A 125 10.60 15.13 -8.18
C GLN A 125 11.96 15.57 -8.73
N LEU A 126 13.06 15.03 -8.21
CA LEU A 126 14.40 15.29 -8.74
C LEU A 126 14.54 14.78 -10.17
N VAL A 127 14.13 13.53 -10.44
CA VAL A 127 14.12 12.99 -11.82
C VAL A 127 13.31 13.86 -12.77
N LYS A 128 12.14 14.34 -12.32
CA LYS A 128 11.33 15.27 -13.11
C LYS A 128 12.09 16.59 -13.37
N ASN A 129 12.67 17.19 -12.34
CA ASN A 129 13.41 18.44 -12.47
C ASN A 129 14.61 18.29 -13.42
N GLU A 130 15.37 17.19 -13.29
CA GLU A 130 16.50 16.88 -14.17
C GLU A 130 16.04 16.74 -15.63
N SER A 131 14.89 16.08 -15.87
CA SER A 131 14.34 15.93 -17.22
C SER A 131 13.87 17.24 -17.87
N GLU A 132 13.57 18.27 -17.08
CA GLU A 132 13.15 19.60 -17.54
C GLU A 132 14.32 20.62 -17.57
N SER A 133 15.50 20.21 -17.09
CA SER A 133 16.69 21.06 -16.96
C SER A 133 17.71 20.82 -18.08
N ASP A 134 18.79 21.61 -18.07
CA ASP A 134 19.93 21.44 -18.99
C ASP A 134 20.65 20.10 -18.77
N ASP A 135 20.52 19.48 -17.58
CA ASP A 135 21.09 18.17 -17.23
C ASP A 135 20.24 16.98 -17.72
N GLN A 136 19.31 17.23 -18.64
CA GLN A 136 18.46 16.19 -19.21
C GLN A 136 19.26 15.06 -19.89
N CYS A 137 18.77 13.83 -19.76
CA CYS A 137 19.44 12.66 -20.33
C CYS A 137 19.49 12.63 -21.87
N CYS A 138 18.59 13.34 -22.55
CA CYS A 138 18.51 13.47 -24.01
C CYS A 138 17.61 14.66 -24.38
N THR A 139 17.65 15.10 -25.65
CA THR A 139 16.90 16.28 -26.16
C THR A 139 15.39 16.26 -25.87
N PHE A 140 14.78 15.08 -25.81
CA PHE A 140 13.37 14.90 -25.46
C PHE A 140 13.26 13.90 -24.31
N SER A 141 13.66 14.32 -23.11
CA SER A 141 13.55 13.48 -21.93
C SER A 141 12.08 13.20 -21.59
N ASN A 142 11.73 11.92 -21.51
CA ASN A 142 10.38 11.47 -21.18
C ASN A 142 10.45 10.32 -20.15
N PRO A 143 10.63 10.66 -18.86
CA PRO A 143 10.78 9.69 -17.78
C PRO A 143 9.46 8.97 -17.50
N VAL A 144 9.48 7.64 -17.54
CA VAL A 144 8.35 6.79 -17.15
C VAL A 144 8.79 5.77 -16.10
N TRP A 145 7.90 5.51 -15.16
CA TRP A 145 8.08 4.49 -14.13
C TRP A 145 7.48 3.17 -14.59
N GLU A 146 8.38 2.27 -14.98
CA GLU A 146 8.07 0.88 -15.30
C GLU A 146 7.83 0.07 -14.01
N ILE A 147 7.84 -1.26 -14.08
CA ILE A 147 7.62 -2.11 -12.91
C ILE A 147 8.86 -2.12 -12.00
N SER A 148 10.06 -2.18 -12.58
CA SER A 148 11.33 -2.34 -11.86
C SER A 148 12.11 -1.04 -11.67
N ALA A 149 11.98 -0.08 -12.58
CA ALA A 149 12.78 1.14 -12.54
C ALA A 149 12.09 2.30 -13.28
N VAL A 150 12.61 3.52 -13.07
CA VAL A 150 12.27 4.70 -13.86
C VAL A 150 13.25 4.81 -15.02
N ARG A 151 12.73 4.81 -16.24
CA ARG A 151 13.53 4.86 -17.46
C ARG A 151 13.05 5.97 -18.37
N CYS A 152 13.96 6.55 -19.15
CA CYS A 152 13.56 7.44 -20.23
C CYS A 152 13.08 6.62 -21.43
N THR A 153 11.88 6.88 -21.94
CA THR A 153 11.36 6.18 -23.13
C THR A 153 12.14 6.49 -24.41
N THR A 154 12.72 7.69 -24.51
CA THR A 154 13.45 8.16 -25.69
C THR A 154 14.85 7.55 -25.81
N CYS A 155 15.66 7.57 -24.75
CA CYS A 155 17.05 7.11 -24.79
C CYS A 155 17.30 5.80 -24.02
N GLY A 156 16.31 5.26 -23.32
CA GLY A 156 16.41 4.02 -22.55
C GLY A 156 17.25 4.10 -21.27
N LYS A 157 17.81 5.28 -20.94
CA LYS A 157 18.64 5.47 -19.73
C LYS A 157 17.82 5.17 -18.47
N ASN A 158 18.39 4.39 -17.55
CA ASN A 158 17.85 4.21 -16.20
C ASN A 158 18.11 5.49 -15.39
N LEU A 159 17.05 6.13 -14.94
CA LEU A 159 17.10 7.38 -14.17
C LEU A 159 17.01 7.11 -12.67
N LEU A 160 16.27 6.07 -12.27
CA LEU A 160 16.10 5.70 -10.88
C LEU A 160 15.77 4.21 -10.77
N ASN A 161 16.65 3.44 -10.13
CA ASN A 161 16.53 2.00 -10.00
C ASN A 161 15.65 1.57 -8.82
N ILE A 162 14.41 2.03 -8.78
CA ILE A 162 13.47 1.70 -7.70
C ILE A 162 12.23 1.00 -8.27
N PRO A 163 11.87 -0.18 -7.75
CA PRO A 163 10.68 -0.88 -8.19
C PRO A 163 9.43 -0.13 -7.76
N ARG A 164 8.43 -0.15 -8.64
CA ARG A 164 7.21 0.62 -8.45
C ARG A 164 6.29 -0.04 -7.43
N PRO A 165 5.96 0.63 -6.30
CA PRO A 165 4.99 0.11 -5.36
C PRO A 165 3.58 0.14 -5.94
N ASP A 166 2.61 -0.50 -5.26
CA ASP A 166 1.22 -0.43 -5.72
C ASP A 166 0.72 1.02 -5.70
N LEU A 167 0.26 1.53 -6.84
CA LEU A 167 -0.29 2.88 -6.93
C LEU A 167 -1.83 2.87 -6.84
N GLY A 168 -2.44 1.76 -6.40
CA GLY A 168 -3.89 1.64 -6.25
C GLY A 168 -4.65 1.79 -7.56
N ARG A 169 -3.97 1.51 -8.66
CA ARG A 169 -4.52 1.58 -10.00
C ARG A 169 -5.42 0.37 -10.25
N PRO A 170 -6.45 0.50 -11.11
CA PRO A 170 -7.17 -0.66 -11.59
C PRO A 170 -6.17 -1.64 -12.24
N ARG A 171 -6.34 -2.94 -11.98
CA ARG A 171 -5.48 -3.99 -12.52
C ARG A 171 -6.18 -4.68 -13.69
N SER A 172 -5.42 -5.00 -14.73
CA SER A 172 -5.89 -5.85 -15.84
C SER A 172 -6.21 -7.29 -15.40
N ASP A 173 -5.57 -7.78 -14.33
CA ASP A 173 -5.65 -9.17 -13.85
C ASP A 173 -6.99 -9.54 -13.16
N GLY A 174 -7.94 -8.60 -13.11
CA GLY A 174 -9.22 -8.74 -12.41
C GLY A 174 -9.20 -8.29 -10.95
N TRP A 175 -10.37 -7.87 -10.46
CA TRP A 175 -10.52 -7.23 -9.14
C TRP A 175 -10.17 -8.16 -7.97
N ILE A 176 -10.62 -9.42 -8.00
CA ILE A 176 -10.42 -10.40 -6.90
C ILE A 176 -8.94 -10.73 -6.70
N ARG A 177 -8.22 -11.03 -7.80
CA ARG A 177 -6.79 -11.34 -7.75
C ARG A 177 -5.97 -10.15 -7.23
N GLY A 178 -6.33 -8.95 -7.67
CA GLY A 178 -5.72 -7.71 -7.17
C GLY A 178 -5.95 -7.49 -5.68
N PHE A 179 -7.16 -7.79 -5.20
CA PHE A 179 -7.52 -7.66 -3.79
C PHE A 179 -6.72 -8.62 -2.90
N VAL A 180 -6.70 -9.92 -3.25
CA VAL A 180 -5.94 -10.94 -2.50
C VAL A 180 -4.45 -10.61 -2.50
N ARG A 181 -3.89 -10.21 -3.64
CA ARG A 181 -2.48 -9.81 -3.72
C ARG A 181 -2.17 -8.65 -2.78
N LEU A 182 -3.01 -7.62 -2.72
CA LEU A 182 -2.76 -6.48 -1.84
C LEU A 182 -2.84 -6.86 -0.36
N LEU A 183 -3.75 -7.77 0.01
CA LEU A 183 -3.81 -8.28 1.38
C LEU A 183 -2.53 -9.01 1.79
N LEU A 184 -1.86 -9.68 0.84
CA LEU A 184 -0.62 -10.42 1.09
C LEU A 184 0.62 -9.51 1.04
N THR A 185 0.69 -8.58 0.09
CA THR A 185 1.91 -7.78 -0.14
C THR A 185 1.87 -6.40 0.49
N ASP A 186 0.73 -5.95 1.03
CA ASP A 186 0.58 -4.62 1.63
C ASP A 186 0.93 -3.45 0.71
N GLY A 187 0.98 -3.72 -0.61
CA GLY A 187 1.39 -2.76 -1.64
C GLY A 187 2.91 -2.66 -1.87
N GLN A 188 3.70 -3.51 -1.22
CA GLN A 188 5.11 -3.69 -1.54
C GLN A 188 5.31 -4.15 -2.99
N PRO A 189 6.40 -3.72 -3.65
CA PRO A 189 6.75 -4.20 -4.97
C PRO A 189 7.07 -5.71 -4.93
N ILE A 190 6.69 -6.42 -5.99
CA ILE A 190 6.95 -7.87 -6.12
C ILE A 190 8.35 -8.13 -6.69
N VAL A 191 8.90 -7.13 -7.38
CA VAL A 191 10.23 -7.20 -7.97
C VAL A 191 11.19 -6.52 -7.00
N ALA A 192 12.24 -7.22 -6.59
CA ALA A 192 13.32 -6.63 -5.81
C ALA A 192 14.11 -5.64 -6.69
N SER A 193 14.55 -4.52 -6.12
CA SER A 193 15.60 -3.71 -6.72
C SER A 193 16.89 -4.53 -6.76
N GLU A 194 17.59 -4.54 -7.89
CA GLU A 194 18.88 -5.23 -8.07
C GLU A 194 20.05 -4.57 -7.27
N GLU A 195 19.76 -3.86 -6.18
CA GLU A 195 20.75 -3.14 -5.35
C GLU A 195 21.07 -3.84 -4.02
N GLU A 196 20.65 -5.11 -3.84
CA GLU A 196 21.05 -5.96 -2.70
C GLU A 196 22.19 -6.96 -3.06
N GLU A 197 23.19 -6.52 -3.83
CA GLU A 197 24.53 -7.14 -3.92
C GLU A 197 25.63 -6.19 -3.43
#